data_AF-A0AAD9FL11-F1
#
_entry.id   AF-A0AAD9FL11-F1
#
_cell.length_a   1.000
_cell.length_b   1.000
_cell.length_c   1.000
_cell.angle_alpha   90.00
_cell.angle_beta   90.00
_cell.angle_gamma   90.00
#
_symmetry.space_group_name_H-M   'P 1'
#
loop_
_entity.id
_entity.type
_entity.pdbx_description
1 polymer ?
#
loop_
_entity_poly.entity_id
_entity_poly.type
_entity_poly.pdbx_seq_one_letter_code
_entity_poly.pdbx_strand_id
1 'polypeptide(L)'
;MCLQTSYFRDDHTGEVIAQGLQDSLASWKLREDRLVCMTTDGAVVSAFSFSWKKRRDMAVVQAELGLPSHNLITESLTRWGSRQLRVERLLEQEKAIAQVLGADKKSRHLVPTWQDIDVLESMNKAVSPLKEFTDALSGEAYMSVSYLKPVIHLLNNSLLQPEEGETELTKQIKSNILNYLNNKYNDPVTQELLDMASLMDPGSGQPI
;
A
#
# COMPACT_ATOMS: atom_id res chain seq x y z
N MET A 1 15.73 27.69 -34.98
CA MET A 1 16.56 26.87 -34.07
C MET A 1 15.67 25.70 -33.67
N CYS A 2 15.81 24.56 -34.35
CA CYS A 2 14.96 23.39 -34.10
C CYS A 2 15.27 22.84 -32.70
N LEU A 3 14.27 22.88 -31.81
CA LEU A 3 14.30 22.15 -30.56
C LEU A 3 14.29 20.67 -30.92
N GLN A 4 15.41 20.02 -30.66
CA GLN A 4 15.59 18.59 -30.87
C GLN A 4 14.65 17.85 -29.91
N THR A 5 13.61 17.22 -30.45
CA THR A 5 12.75 16.29 -29.71
C THR A 5 13.53 14.99 -29.50
N SER A 6 14.00 14.75 -28.28
CA SER A 6 14.42 13.42 -27.85
C SER A 6 13.18 12.52 -27.78
N TYR A 7 13.14 11.50 -28.65
CA TYR A 7 12.07 10.51 -28.69
C TYR A 7 12.13 9.65 -27.42
N PHE A 8 11.16 9.80 -26.53
CA PHE A 8 10.97 8.91 -25.40
C PHE A 8 10.13 7.73 -25.85
N ARG A 9 10.59 6.50 -25.58
CA ARG A 9 10.06 5.27 -26.20
C ARG A 9 8.84 4.68 -25.48
N ASP A 10 8.35 5.31 -24.42
CA ASP A 10 7.20 4.84 -23.65
C ASP A 10 6.28 6.04 -23.36
N ASP A 11 4.97 5.86 -23.55
CA ASP A 11 4.00 6.87 -23.13
C ASP A 11 4.07 7.03 -21.60
N HIS A 12 4.61 8.14 -21.11
CA HIS A 12 4.72 8.45 -19.67
C HIS A 12 3.40 8.94 -19.11
N THR A 13 2.44 8.05 -19.04
CA THR A 13 1.21 8.26 -18.27
C THR A 13 1.56 8.20 -16.77
N GLY A 14 0.73 8.78 -15.91
CA GLY A 14 0.82 8.60 -14.45
C GLY A 14 0.90 7.14 -14.00
N GLU A 15 0.43 6.23 -14.86
CA GLU A 15 0.63 4.78 -14.76
C GLU A 15 2.10 4.38 -14.62
N VAL A 16 3.09 5.09 -15.19
CA VAL A 16 4.52 4.72 -15.04
C VAL A 16 5.07 5.09 -13.66
N ILE A 17 4.59 6.18 -13.05
CA ILE A 17 4.95 6.54 -11.67
C ILE A 17 4.19 5.64 -10.69
N ALA A 18 2.91 5.39 -10.95
CA ALA A 18 2.12 4.43 -10.18
C ALA A 18 2.73 3.02 -10.28
N GLN A 19 3.04 2.53 -11.48
CA GLN A 19 3.73 1.27 -11.71
C GLN A 19 5.14 1.31 -11.12
N GLY A 20 5.84 2.44 -11.19
CA GLY A 20 7.15 2.63 -10.58
C GLY A 20 7.12 2.51 -9.06
N LEU A 21 6.09 3.07 -8.41
CA LEU A 21 5.80 2.91 -6.98
C LEU A 21 5.33 1.49 -6.66
N GLN A 22 4.52 0.87 -7.52
CA GLN A 22 4.06 -0.51 -7.38
C GLN A 22 5.21 -1.52 -7.51
N ASP A 23 6.12 -1.30 -8.45
CA ASP A 23 7.34 -2.08 -8.65
C ASP A 23 8.31 -1.85 -7.49
N SER A 24 8.35 -0.62 -6.94
CA SER A 24 9.09 -0.32 -5.71
C SER A 24 8.55 -1.20 -4.57
N LEU A 25 7.24 -1.17 -4.34
CA LEU A 25 6.53 -1.95 -3.34
C LEU A 25 6.67 -3.47 -3.55
N ALA A 26 6.60 -3.94 -4.80
CA ALA A 26 6.80 -5.35 -5.16
C ALA A 26 8.27 -5.79 -4.99
N SER A 27 9.22 -4.87 -5.22
CA SER A 27 10.64 -5.08 -5.00
C SER A 27 11.06 -4.97 -3.54
N TRP A 28 10.17 -4.48 -2.66
CA TRP A 28 10.41 -4.52 -1.22
C TRP A 28 10.37 -5.97 -0.75
N LYS A 29 11.55 -6.57 -0.79
CA LYS A 29 11.94 -7.73 0.01
C LYS A 29 11.96 -7.33 1.48
N LEU A 30 10.80 -6.92 2.01
CA LEU A 30 10.54 -6.96 3.43
C LEU A 30 10.86 -8.39 3.84
N ARG A 31 11.84 -8.57 4.73
CA ARG A 31 12.40 -9.90 4.99
C ARG A 31 11.27 -10.90 5.32
N GLU A 32 11.27 -12.05 4.65
CA GLU A 32 10.25 -13.10 4.79
C GLU A 32 10.09 -13.58 6.24
N ASP A 33 11.15 -13.52 7.05
CA ASP A 33 11.16 -13.87 8.47
C ASP A 33 10.27 -12.96 9.33
N ARG A 34 9.91 -11.76 8.83
CA ARG A 34 8.99 -10.80 9.48
C ARG A 34 7.63 -10.69 8.79
N LEU A 35 7.43 -11.37 7.66
CA LEU A 35 6.18 -11.38 6.89
C LEU A 35 5.31 -12.61 7.18
N VAL A 36 5.53 -13.30 8.29
CA VAL A 36 4.71 -14.47 8.70
C VAL A 36 3.20 -14.11 8.72
N CYS A 37 2.84 -12.85 9.01
CA CYS A 37 1.46 -12.35 8.96
C CYS A 37 0.80 -12.45 7.56
N MET A 38 1.62 -12.42 6.50
CA MET A 38 1.21 -12.53 5.08
C MET A 38 0.95 -13.96 4.62
N THR A 39 1.28 -14.92 5.47
CA THR A 39 0.93 -16.33 5.27
C THR A 39 -0.28 -16.72 6.11
N THR A 40 -0.44 -16.11 7.29
CA THR A 40 -1.61 -16.32 8.16
C THR A 40 -2.85 -15.62 7.61
N ASP A 41 -2.75 -14.39 7.07
CA ASP A 41 -3.88 -13.72 6.41
C ASP A 41 -4.42 -14.53 5.21
N GLY A 42 -3.55 -15.12 4.39
CA GLY A 42 -3.92 -15.94 3.24
C GLY A 42 -4.68 -17.21 3.65
N ALA A 43 -4.22 -17.87 4.72
CA ALA A 43 -4.87 -19.06 5.27
C ALA A 43 -6.23 -18.72 5.92
N VAL A 44 -6.30 -17.62 6.67
CA VAL A 44 -7.55 -17.11 7.26
C VAL A 44 -8.55 -16.81 6.15
N VAL A 45 -8.19 -15.98 5.17
CA VAL A 45 -9.09 -15.61 4.06
C VAL A 45 -9.59 -16.86 3.34
N SER A 46 -8.71 -17.82 3.05
CA SER A 46 -9.09 -19.08 2.42
C SER A 46 -10.08 -19.89 3.26
N ALA A 47 -9.89 -19.95 4.59
CA ALA A 47 -10.77 -20.67 5.48
C ALA A 47 -12.22 -20.14 5.43
N PHE A 48 -12.40 -18.83 5.29
CA PHE A 48 -13.73 -18.22 5.12
C PHE A 48 -14.26 -18.36 3.69
N SER A 49 -13.44 -18.10 2.66
CA SER A 49 -13.86 -18.17 1.26
C SER A 49 -14.44 -19.54 0.87
N PHE A 50 -13.82 -20.63 1.34
CA PHE A 50 -14.23 -21.99 0.98
C PHE A 50 -15.23 -22.63 1.94
N SER A 51 -15.64 -21.94 3.02
CA SER A 51 -16.56 -22.49 4.00
C SER A 51 -17.83 -21.65 4.12
N TRP A 52 -18.92 -22.14 3.54
CA TRP A 52 -20.25 -21.51 3.69
C TRP A 52 -20.62 -21.34 5.17
N LYS A 53 -20.29 -22.34 6.00
CA LYS A 53 -20.57 -22.32 7.44
C LYS A 53 -19.82 -21.19 8.14
N LYS A 54 -18.52 -21.04 7.87
CA LYS A 54 -17.74 -19.93 8.46
C LYS A 54 -18.22 -18.56 7.99
N ARG A 55 -18.61 -18.40 6.72
CA ARG A 55 -19.21 -17.13 6.24
C ARG A 55 -20.51 -16.80 6.94
N ARG A 56 -21.39 -17.79 7.10
CA ARG A 56 -22.65 -17.61 7.85
C ARG A 56 -22.39 -17.25 9.30
N ASP A 57 -21.52 -18.01 9.96
CA ASP A 57 -21.20 -17.79 11.38
C ASP A 57 -20.48 -16.43 11.57
N MET A 58 -19.69 -15.98 10.59
CA MET A 58 -19.08 -14.64 10.57
C MET A 58 -20.13 -13.53 10.47
N ALA A 59 -21.14 -13.66 9.60
CA ALA A 59 -22.21 -12.68 9.50
C ALA A 59 -23.01 -12.54 10.80
N VAL A 60 -23.21 -13.64 11.52
CA VAL A 60 -23.85 -13.62 12.86
C VAL A 60 -22.98 -12.87 13.86
N VAL A 61 -21.69 -13.22 13.95
CA VAL A 61 -20.76 -12.57 14.88
C VAL A 61 -20.57 -11.08 14.54
N GLN A 62 -20.51 -10.71 13.27
CA GLN A 62 -20.47 -9.31 12.83
C GLN A 62 -21.66 -8.52 13.35
N ALA A 63 -22.87 -9.08 13.25
CA ALA A 63 -24.08 -8.44 13.77
C ALA A 63 -24.05 -8.31 15.31
N GLU A 64 -23.58 -9.34 16.01
CA GLU A 64 -23.44 -9.33 17.49
C GLU A 64 -22.43 -8.28 17.98
N LEU A 65 -21.33 -8.12 17.25
CA LEU A 65 -20.25 -7.17 17.58
C LEU A 65 -20.50 -5.75 17.04
N GLY A 66 -21.59 -5.54 16.28
CA GLY A 66 -21.88 -4.27 15.63
C GLY A 66 -20.88 -3.89 14.51
N LEU A 67 -20.21 -4.89 13.93
CA LEU A 67 -19.26 -4.69 12.83
C LEU A 67 -19.98 -4.62 11.48
N PRO A 68 -19.41 -3.92 10.48
CA PRO A 68 -19.90 -3.99 9.11
C PRO A 68 -19.95 -5.44 8.59
N SER A 69 -21.05 -5.80 7.92
CA SER A 69 -21.25 -7.13 7.34
C SER A 69 -20.45 -7.27 6.04
N HIS A 70 -19.15 -7.51 6.19
CA HIS A 70 -18.21 -7.56 5.09
C HIS A 70 -17.58 -8.95 4.92
N ASN A 71 -17.46 -9.40 3.68
CA ASN A 71 -16.61 -10.56 3.38
C ASN A 71 -15.13 -10.18 3.41
N LEU A 72 -14.28 -11.15 3.72
CA LEU A 72 -12.84 -11.01 3.57
C LEU A 72 -12.46 -10.91 2.09
N ILE A 73 -11.46 -10.09 1.80
CA ILE A 73 -11.01 -9.82 0.44
C ILE A 73 -9.97 -10.88 0.04
N THR A 74 -10.21 -11.58 -1.06
CA THR A 74 -9.18 -12.41 -1.69
C THR A 74 -8.25 -11.52 -2.52
N GLU A 75 -6.94 -11.70 -2.38
CA GLU A 75 -5.95 -10.93 -3.13
C GLU A 75 -6.16 -11.13 -4.63
N SER A 76 -6.19 -10.01 -5.37
CA SER A 76 -6.02 -9.99 -6.81
C SER A 76 -4.64 -9.42 -7.12
N LEU A 77 -3.77 -10.21 -7.73
CA LEU A 77 -2.37 -9.83 -8.04
C LEU A 77 -2.24 -8.57 -8.92
N THR A 78 -3.33 -8.08 -9.51
CA THR A 78 -3.32 -7.06 -10.57
C THR A 78 -3.46 -5.63 -10.07
N ARG A 79 -3.72 -5.39 -8.77
CA ARG A 79 -3.85 -4.02 -8.23
C ARG A 79 -3.26 -3.95 -6.83
N TRP A 80 -2.25 -3.11 -6.67
CA TRP A 80 -1.52 -2.92 -5.42
C TRP A 80 -2.41 -2.49 -4.24
N GLY A 81 -3.48 -1.72 -4.51
CA GLY A 81 -4.49 -1.37 -3.51
C GLY A 81 -5.25 -2.56 -2.94
N SER A 82 -5.32 -3.69 -3.65
CA SER A 82 -6.05 -4.89 -3.19
C SER A 82 -5.41 -5.53 -1.95
N ARG A 83 -4.08 -5.49 -1.84
CA ARG A 83 -3.32 -6.06 -0.72
C ARG A 83 -3.45 -5.21 0.54
N GLN A 84 -3.38 -3.89 0.39
CA GLN A 84 -3.62 -2.98 1.51
C GLN A 84 -5.09 -3.05 1.98
N LEU A 85 -6.06 -3.05 1.06
CA LEU A 85 -7.47 -3.18 1.39
C LEU A 85 -7.78 -4.50 2.11
N ARG A 86 -7.08 -5.59 1.75
CA ARG A 86 -7.18 -6.86 2.47
C ARG A 86 -6.72 -6.72 3.92
N VAL A 87 -5.58 -6.09 4.17
CA VAL A 87 -5.06 -5.86 5.52
C VAL A 87 -6.05 -5.02 6.33
N GLU A 88 -6.53 -3.90 5.76
CA GLU A 88 -7.57 -3.08 6.40
C GLU A 88 -8.82 -3.89 6.75
N ARG A 89 -9.30 -4.73 5.81
CA ARG A 89 -10.47 -5.57 6.02
C ARG A 89 -10.24 -6.63 7.08
N LEU A 90 -9.04 -7.18 7.17
CA LEU A 90 -8.70 -8.16 8.19
C LEU A 90 -8.66 -7.52 9.58
N LEU A 91 -8.05 -6.34 9.70
CA LEU A 91 -8.03 -5.56 10.94
C LEU A 91 -9.44 -5.14 11.37
N GLU A 92 -10.29 -4.68 10.44
CA GLU A 92 -11.71 -4.36 10.70
C GLU A 92 -12.48 -5.55 11.28
N GLN A 93 -12.16 -6.76 10.81
CA GLN A 93 -12.89 -7.98 11.11
C GLN A 93 -12.18 -8.88 12.14
N GLU A 94 -11.10 -8.41 12.75
CA GLU A 94 -10.17 -9.18 13.60
C GLU A 94 -10.92 -9.93 14.72
N LYS A 95 -11.78 -9.24 15.46
CA LYS A 95 -12.60 -9.85 16.53
C LYS A 95 -13.55 -10.93 16.01
N ALA A 96 -14.22 -10.68 14.88
CA ALA A 96 -15.14 -11.64 14.29
C ALA A 96 -14.41 -12.89 13.78
N ILE A 97 -13.25 -12.70 13.15
CA ILE A 97 -12.36 -13.78 12.72
C ILE A 97 -11.92 -14.62 13.91
N ALA A 98 -11.42 -13.98 14.98
CA ALA A 98 -10.93 -14.68 16.17
C ALA A 98 -12.03 -15.51 16.84
N GLN A 99 -13.26 -15.00 16.93
CA GLN A 99 -14.39 -15.71 17.52
C GLN A 99 -14.82 -16.92 16.66
N VAL A 100 -14.98 -16.74 15.34
CA VAL A 100 -15.40 -17.84 14.45
C VAL A 100 -14.34 -18.93 14.36
N LEU A 101 -13.07 -18.56 14.17
CA LEU A 101 -11.98 -19.53 14.10
C LEU A 101 -11.70 -20.18 15.45
N GLY A 102 -11.81 -19.43 16.55
CA GLY A 102 -11.60 -19.93 17.91
C GLY A 102 -12.64 -20.98 18.34
N ALA A 103 -13.86 -20.88 17.84
CA ALA A 103 -14.93 -21.84 18.10
C ALA A 103 -14.77 -23.17 17.34
N ASP A 104 -14.05 -23.18 16.21
CA ASP A 104 -13.80 -24.38 15.40
C ASP A 104 -12.44 -25.00 15.70
N LYS A 105 -12.43 -26.16 16.36
CA LYS A 105 -11.20 -26.90 16.71
C LYS A 105 -10.26 -27.12 15.52
N LYS A 106 -10.80 -27.27 14.30
CA LYS A 106 -9.99 -27.54 13.10
C LYS A 106 -9.27 -26.28 12.60
N SER A 107 -9.82 -25.10 12.82
CA SER A 107 -9.25 -23.84 12.33
C SER A 107 -8.77 -22.90 13.45
N ARG A 108 -8.84 -23.33 14.71
CA ARG A 108 -8.37 -22.54 15.86
C ARG A 108 -6.89 -22.16 15.77
N HIS A 109 -6.08 -22.97 15.11
CA HIS A 109 -4.66 -22.68 14.87
C HIS A 109 -4.43 -21.54 13.87
N LEU A 110 -5.48 -21.09 13.16
CA LEU A 110 -5.44 -19.96 12.22
C LEU A 110 -5.86 -18.64 12.87
N VAL A 111 -6.23 -18.64 14.17
CA VAL A 111 -6.55 -17.39 14.88
C VAL A 111 -5.29 -16.52 14.92
N PRO A 112 -5.33 -15.29 14.37
CA PRO A 112 -4.19 -14.38 14.43
C PRO A 112 -3.77 -14.12 15.87
N THR A 113 -2.46 -14.13 16.13
CA THR A 113 -1.90 -13.74 17.42
C THR A 113 -1.87 -12.22 17.53
N TRP A 114 -1.72 -11.70 18.76
CA TRP A 114 -1.52 -10.26 18.98
C TRP A 114 -0.30 -9.71 18.25
N GLN A 115 0.75 -10.53 18.06
CA GLN A 115 1.93 -10.15 17.28
C GLN A 115 1.60 -10.06 15.79
N ASP A 116 0.78 -10.96 15.26
CA ASP A 116 0.31 -10.87 13.88
C ASP A 116 -0.49 -9.58 13.66
N ILE A 117 -1.37 -9.23 14.61
CA ILE A 117 -2.18 -8.01 14.55
C ILE A 117 -1.30 -6.76 14.63
N ASP A 118 -0.37 -6.68 15.57
CA ASP A 118 0.55 -5.53 15.73
C ASP A 118 1.42 -5.29 14.48
N VAL A 119 1.86 -6.38 13.82
CA VAL A 119 2.58 -6.30 12.55
C VAL A 119 1.68 -5.78 11.43
N LEU A 120 0.44 -6.27 11.33
CA LEU A 120 -0.53 -5.82 10.33
C LEU A 120 -0.91 -4.35 10.53
N GLU A 121 -1.11 -3.91 11.77
CA GLU A 121 -1.37 -2.51 12.12
C GLU A 121 -0.19 -1.60 11.76
N SER A 122 1.04 -2.01 12.11
CA SER A 122 2.27 -1.29 11.78
C SER A 122 2.45 -1.15 10.26
N MET A 123 2.21 -2.23 9.52
CA MET A 123 2.28 -2.23 8.06
C MET A 123 1.18 -1.34 7.46
N ASN A 124 -0.05 -1.45 7.95
CA ASN A 124 -1.15 -0.64 7.46
C ASN A 124 -0.89 0.85 7.70
N LYS A 125 -0.37 1.21 8.88
CA LYS A 125 -0.01 2.60 9.20
C LYS A 125 1.05 3.15 8.24
N ALA A 126 2.06 2.37 7.88
CA ALA A 126 3.10 2.81 6.96
C ALA A 126 2.62 2.97 5.51
N VAL A 127 1.70 2.10 5.07
CA VAL A 127 1.31 2.00 3.65
C VAL A 127 0.03 2.80 3.31
N SER A 128 -0.85 3.04 4.27
CA SER A 128 -2.12 3.74 4.03
C SER A 128 -1.96 5.15 3.43
N PRO A 129 -1.02 6.01 3.91
CA PRO A 129 -0.82 7.33 3.30
C PRO A 129 -0.39 7.26 1.84
N LEU A 130 0.37 6.21 1.47
CA LEU A 130 0.76 5.98 0.08
C LEU A 130 -0.43 5.57 -0.79
N LYS A 131 -1.36 4.79 -0.23
CA LYS A 131 -2.64 4.44 -0.87
C LYS A 131 -3.49 5.64 -1.18
N GLU A 132 -3.82 6.44 -0.17
CA GLU A 132 -4.64 7.61 -0.38
C GLU A 132 -4.01 8.55 -1.42
N PHE A 133 -2.70 8.75 -1.31
CA PHE A 133 -1.95 9.57 -2.24
C PHE A 133 -2.05 9.08 -3.68
N THR A 134 -1.75 7.81 -3.92
CA THR A 134 -1.75 7.27 -5.30
C THR A 134 -3.15 6.99 -5.83
N ASP A 135 -4.15 6.72 -4.99
CA ASP A 135 -5.56 6.70 -5.38
C ASP A 135 -6.00 8.09 -5.88
N ALA A 136 -5.59 9.17 -5.19
CA ALA A 136 -5.84 10.54 -5.62
C ALA A 136 -5.15 10.85 -6.97
N LEU A 137 -3.88 10.46 -7.12
CA LEU A 137 -3.15 10.65 -8.39
C LEU A 137 -3.69 9.80 -9.54
N SER A 138 -4.31 8.65 -9.25
CA SER A 138 -4.91 7.79 -10.27
C SER A 138 -6.19 8.39 -10.87
N GLY A 139 -6.78 9.40 -10.21
CA GLY A 139 -7.94 10.14 -10.72
C GLY A 139 -7.57 11.27 -11.69
N GLU A 140 -6.29 11.66 -11.76
CA GLU A 140 -5.82 12.74 -12.63
C GLU A 140 -5.65 12.25 -14.08
N ALA A 141 -6.21 13.01 -15.04
CA ALA A 141 -6.21 12.61 -16.45
C ALA A 141 -4.80 12.56 -17.06
N TYR A 142 -3.85 13.32 -16.52
CA TYR A 142 -2.46 13.36 -16.94
C TYR A 142 -1.56 13.73 -15.76
N MET A 143 -0.77 12.78 -15.27
CA MET A 143 0.40 13.10 -14.46
C MET A 143 1.64 13.17 -15.36
N SER A 144 2.20 14.36 -15.52
CA SER A 144 3.47 14.57 -16.20
C SER A 144 4.66 14.26 -15.28
N VAL A 145 5.81 14.00 -15.90
CA VAL A 145 7.09 13.74 -15.22
C VAL A 145 7.50 14.90 -14.28
N SER A 146 7.01 16.11 -14.53
CA SER A 146 7.18 17.30 -13.68
C SER A 146 6.66 17.14 -12.24
N TYR A 147 5.64 16.30 -12.01
CA TYR A 147 5.10 16.07 -10.67
C TYR A 147 5.98 15.17 -9.81
N LEU A 148 6.88 14.41 -10.42
CA LEU A 148 7.67 13.39 -9.71
C LEU A 148 8.58 14.02 -8.65
N LYS A 149 9.20 15.17 -8.92
CA LYS A 149 10.07 15.85 -7.96
C LYS A 149 9.28 16.42 -6.77
N PRO A 150 8.16 17.15 -6.96
CA PRO A 150 7.23 17.51 -5.87
C PRO A 150 6.70 16.30 -5.09
N VAL A 151 6.35 15.20 -5.76
CA VAL A 151 5.86 13.96 -5.11
C VAL A 151 6.93 13.38 -4.20
N ILE A 152 8.16 13.19 -4.69
CA ILE A 152 9.28 12.67 -3.88
C ILE A 152 9.57 13.60 -2.70
N HIS A 153 9.49 14.92 -2.91
CA HIS A 153 9.65 15.90 -1.83
C HIS A 153 8.56 15.75 -0.76
N LEU A 154 7.29 15.63 -1.16
CA LEU A 154 6.16 15.43 -0.25
C LEU A 154 6.27 14.12 0.55
N LEU A 155 6.70 13.04 -0.11
CA LEU A 155 6.93 11.76 0.54
C LEU A 155 8.02 11.86 1.63
N ASN A 156 9.16 12.48 1.29
CA ASN A 156 10.27 12.68 2.22
C ASN A 156 9.93 13.58 3.41
N ASN A 157 9.14 14.63 3.19
CA ASN A 157 8.96 15.71 4.16
C ASN A 157 7.60 15.72 4.86
N SER A 158 6.67 14.87 4.45
CA SER A 158 5.35 14.79 5.05
C SER A 158 4.90 13.35 5.24
N LEU A 159 4.60 12.62 4.16
CA LEU A 159 3.83 11.36 4.26
C LEU A 159 4.59 10.21 4.92
N LEU A 160 5.92 10.16 4.78
CA LEU A 160 6.77 9.09 5.31
C LEU A 160 7.74 9.58 6.38
N GLN A 161 7.52 10.77 6.94
CA GLN A 161 8.25 11.23 8.12
C GLN A 161 7.92 10.29 9.30
N PRO A 162 8.93 9.92 10.11
CA PRO A 162 8.70 9.21 11.36
C PRO A 162 7.90 10.09 12.33
N GLU A 163 6.82 9.54 12.89
CA GLU A 163 6.01 10.22 13.90
C GLU A 163 6.33 9.71 15.32
N GLU A 164 6.09 10.54 16.33
CA GLU A 164 6.12 10.10 17.72
C GLU A 164 5.02 9.06 17.98
N GLY A 165 5.39 7.98 18.69
CA GLY A 165 4.47 6.88 18.98
C GLY A 165 4.40 5.80 17.89
N GLU A 166 5.12 5.94 16.77
CA GLU A 166 5.22 4.86 15.78
C GLU A 166 6.07 3.68 16.27
N THR A 167 5.63 2.48 15.90
CA THR A 167 6.39 1.26 16.12
C THR A 167 7.69 1.31 15.33
N GLU A 168 8.72 0.64 15.84
CA GLU A 168 10.01 0.53 15.16
C GLU A 168 9.87 -0.11 13.77
N LEU A 169 8.92 -1.05 13.62
CA LEU A 169 8.58 -1.65 12.32
C LEU A 169 8.02 -0.61 11.34
N THR A 170 7.10 0.25 11.77
CA THR A 170 6.53 1.33 10.93
C THR A 170 7.63 2.26 10.43
N LYS A 171 8.53 2.69 11.32
CA LYS A 171 9.68 3.56 10.99
C LYS A 171 10.64 2.88 10.02
N GLN A 172 10.94 1.60 10.23
CA GLN A 172 11.78 0.82 9.32
C GLN A 172 11.15 0.68 7.93
N ILE A 173 9.84 0.42 7.86
CA ILE A 173 9.11 0.36 6.60
C ILE A 173 9.25 1.71 5.90
N LYS A 174 8.80 2.82 6.51
CA LYS A 174 8.88 4.19 5.98
C LYS A 174 10.28 4.56 5.47
N SER A 175 11.31 4.29 6.26
CA SER A 175 12.71 4.55 5.89
C SER A 175 13.16 3.75 4.67
N ASN A 176 12.79 2.47 4.58
CA ASN A 176 13.09 1.64 3.41
C ASN A 176 12.42 2.17 2.14
N ILE A 177 11.18 2.67 2.25
CA ILE A 177 10.46 3.31 1.13
C ILE A 177 11.25 4.51 0.61
N LEU A 178 11.61 5.42 1.52
CA LEU A 178 12.30 6.66 1.19
C LEU A 178 13.68 6.38 0.59
N ASN A 179 14.44 5.48 1.20
CA ASN A 179 15.75 5.09 0.69
C ASN A 179 15.66 4.50 -0.72
N TYR A 180 14.67 3.65 -0.99
CA TYR A 180 14.46 3.11 -2.33
C TYR A 180 14.15 4.23 -3.34
N LEU A 181 13.18 5.09 -3.02
CA LEU A 181 12.74 6.16 -3.95
C LEU A 181 13.85 7.15 -4.23
N ASN A 182 14.53 7.62 -3.18
CA ASN A 182 15.63 8.55 -3.33
C ASN A 182 16.74 7.93 -4.18
N ASN A 183 17.12 6.66 -3.94
CA ASN A 183 18.15 5.99 -4.74
C ASN A 183 17.73 5.76 -6.20
N LYS A 184 16.46 5.41 -6.46
CA LYS A 184 15.95 5.14 -7.81
C LYS A 184 16.03 6.37 -8.72
N TYR A 185 15.84 7.56 -8.17
CA TYR A 185 15.82 8.82 -8.93
C TYR A 185 17.07 9.69 -8.67
N ASN A 186 18.12 9.17 -8.03
CA ASN A 186 19.29 9.97 -7.64
C ASN A 186 20.30 10.23 -8.77
N ASP A 187 20.19 9.55 -9.90
CA ASP A 187 21.21 9.70 -10.93
C ASP A 187 21.16 11.11 -11.58
N PRO A 188 22.32 11.67 -11.97
CA PRO A 188 22.38 13.07 -12.42
C PRO A 188 21.53 13.35 -13.66
N VAL A 189 21.42 12.38 -14.57
CA VAL A 189 20.67 12.54 -15.82
C VAL A 189 19.17 12.60 -15.53
N THR A 190 18.68 11.71 -14.67
CA THR A 190 17.30 11.74 -14.19
C THR A 190 17.01 13.02 -13.42
N GLN A 191 17.89 13.47 -12.52
CA GLN A 191 17.68 14.72 -11.79
C GLN A 191 17.60 15.94 -12.72
N GLU A 192 18.52 16.06 -13.69
CA GLU A 192 18.47 17.13 -14.69
C GLU A 192 17.18 17.09 -15.52
N LEU A 193 16.75 15.89 -15.93
CA LEU A 193 15.50 15.70 -16.67
C LEU A 193 14.28 16.09 -15.82
N LEU A 194 14.25 15.72 -14.54
CA LEU A 194 13.19 16.08 -13.61
C LEU A 194 13.15 17.59 -13.36
N ASP A 195 14.30 18.24 -13.23
CA ASP A 195 14.41 19.69 -13.07
C ASP A 195 13.89 20.43 -14.29
N MET A 196 14.32 20.01 -15.48
CA MET A 196 13.85 20.60 -16.74
C MET A 196 12.36 20.35 -16.96
N ALA A 197 11.86 19.14 -16.68
CA ALA A 197 10.44 18.84 -16.78
C ALA A 197 9.60 19.68 -15.80
N SER A 198 10.06 19.82 -14.55
CA SER A 198 9.37 20.63 -13.52
C SER A 198 9.38 22.12 -13.86
N LEU A 199 10.47 22.61 -14.47
CA LEU A 199 10.60 24.00 -14.91
C LEU A 199 9.71 24.32 -16.12
N MET A 200 9.57 23.38 -17.04
CA MET A 200 8.83 23.58 -18.29
C MET A 200 7.32 23.31 -18.17
N ASP A 201 6.84 22.84 -17.02
CA ASP A 201 5.42 22.54 -16.82
C ASP A 201 4.61 23.81 -16.46
N PRO A 202 3.68 24.26 -17.32
CA PRO A 202 2.85 25.43 -17.07
C PRO A 202 1.89 25.25 -15.87
N GLY A 203 1.68 24.02 -15.36
CA GLY A 203 0.84 23.74 -14.18
C GLY A 203 1.37 24.31 -12.85
N SER A 204 2.64 24.71 -12.79
CA SER A 204 3.25 25.33 -11.61
C SER A 204 2.80 26.77 -11.32
N GLY A 205 1.98 27.36 -12.20
CA GLY A 205 1.62 28.78 -12.18
C GLY A 205 0.13 29.13 -12.09
N GLN A 206 -0.79 28.17 -11.88
CA GLN A 206 -2.20 28.51 -11.68
C GLN A 206 -2.53 28.65 -10.18
N PRO A 207 -3.00 29.82 -9.72
CA PRO A 207 -3.39 30.02 -8.33
C PRO A 207 -4.67 29.23 -8.02
N ILE A 208 -4.68 28.66 -6.81
CA ILE A 208 -5.81 28.00 -6.15
C ILE A 208 -6.97 29.00 -5.96
#